data_AF-I9C8S1-F1
#
_entry.id   AF-I9C8S1-F1
#
_cell.length_a   1.000
_cell.length_b   1.000
_cell.length_c   1.000
_cell.angle_alpha   90.00
_cell.angle_beta   90.00
_cell.angle_gamma   90.00
#
_symmetry.space_group_name_H-M   'P 1'
#
loop_
_entity.id
_entity.type
_entity.pdbx_description
1 polymer ?
#
loop_
_entity_poly.entity_id
_entity_poly.type
_entity_poly.pdbx_seq_one_letter_code
_entity_poly.pdbx_strand_id
1 'polypeptide(L)'
;MAHGILDVANFYVSAERLFDPSLRGVPVIVLSNNDSCAVARSEEAKALHVRMGEPVFKIRDQIKRHGIQLRSSNYELYADLNRRFNAVIAEHTDTVEV
;
A
#
# COMPACT_ATOMS: atom_id res chain seq x y z
N MET A 1 9.45 -17.07 -26.17
CA MET A 1 8.47 -16.12 -25.60
C MET A 1 9.15 -15.36 -24.48
N ALA A 2 8.92 -14.05 -24.39
CA ALA A 2 9.45 -13.23 -23.30
C ALA A 2 8.35 -13.04 -22.26
N HIS A 3 8.72 -13.09 -20.98
CA HIS A 3 7.81 -12.86 -19.87
C HIS A 3 8.25 -11.61 -19.10
N GLY A 4 7.27 -10.83 -18.65
CA GLY A 4 7.49 -9.68 -17.77
C GLY A 4 6.67 -9.85 -16.50
N ILE A 5 7.23 -9.42 -15.37
CA ILE A 5 6.53 -9.34 -14.08
C ILE A 5 6.42 -7.86 -13.73
N LEU A 6 5.21 -7.40 -13.46
CA LEU A 6 4.94 -6.03 -13.03
C LEU A 6 4.41 -6.06 -11.60
N ASP A 7 5.09 -5.37 -10.69
CA ASP A 7 4.69 -5.23 -9.30
C ASP A 7 4.66 -3.74 -8.92
N VAL A 8 3.55 -3.31 -8.32
CA VAL A 8 3.38 -1.92 -7.90
C VAL A 8 3.94 -1.74 -6.49
N ALA A 9 5.01 -0.96 -6.39
CA ALA A 9 5.63 -0.64 -5.12
C ALA A 9 4.63 -0.06 -4.12
N ASN A 10 4.51 -0.73 -2.97
CA ASN A 10 3.65 -0.32 -1.84
C ASN A 10 2.20 -0.02 -2.26
N PHE A 11 1.61 -0.88 -3.11
CA PHE A 11 0.34 -0.63 -3.81
C PHE A 11 -0.72 0.12 -3.01
N TYR A 12 -1.15 -0.38 -1.83
CA TYR A 12 -2.19 0.30 -1.04
C TYR A 12 -1.77 1.69 -0.55
N VAL A 13 -0.52 1.88 -0.14
CA VAL A 13 -0.03 3.22 0.26
C VAL A 13 0.03 4.15 -0.95
N SER A 14 0.44 3.63 -2.10
CA SER A 14 0.48 4.38 -3.37
C SER A 14 -0.93 4.77 -3.83
N ALA A 15 -1.92 3.90 -3.64
CA ALA A 15 -3.34 4.18 -3.86
C ALA A 15 -3.83 5.33 -2.98
N GLU A 16 -3.57 5.29 -1.66
CA GLU A 16 -3.95 6.38 -0.75
C GLU A 16 -3.28 7.71 -1.15
N ARG A 17 -1.99 7.69 -1.51
CA ARG A 17 -1.21 8.87 -1.94
C ARG A 17 -1.70 9.49 -3.26
N LEU A 18 -2.41 8.75 -4.08
CA LEU A 18 -3.02 9.28 -5.30
C LEU A 18 -4.15 10.25 -4.97
N PHE A 19 -4.93 9.95 -3.93
CA PHE A 19 -6.10 10.75 -3.51
C PHE A 19 -5.79 11.71 -2.36
N ASP A 20 -4.74 11.45 -1.59
CA ASP A 20 -4.24 12.33 -0.53
C ASP A 20 -2.74 12.62 -0.73
N PRO A 21 -2.39 13.67 -1.50
CA PRO A 21 -1.00 14.05 -1.73
C PRO A 21 -0.22 14.44 -0.47
N SER A 22 -0.90 14.76 0.65
CA SER A 22 -0.23 15.08 1.92
C SER A 22 0.51 13.87 2.52
N LEU A 23 0.18 12.67 2.05
CA LEU A 23 0.81 11.42 2.46
C LEU A 23 2.18 11.13 1.79
N ARG A 24 2.63 12.01 0.88
CA ARG A 24 3.93 11.86 0.20
C ARG A 24 5.06 12.30 1.13
N GLY A 25 6.12 11.50 1.23
CA GLY A 25 7.28 11.83 2.08
C GLY A 25 7.07 11.61 3.58
N VAL A 26 5.91 11.09 3.99
CA VAL A 26 5.59 10.81 5.40
C VAL A 26 5.42 9.30 5.64
N PRO A 27 5.70 8.82 6.87
CA PRO A 27 5.47 7.42 7.22
C PRO A 27 3.98 7.10 7.25
N VAL A 28 3.54 6.24 6.35
CA VAL A 28 2.17 5.73 6.24
C VAL A 28 2.15 4.22 6.38
N ILE A 29 1.14 3.72 7.10
CA ILE A 29 0.72 2.31 7.06
C ILE A 29 -0.76 2.19 6.74
N VAL A 30 -1.10 1.21 5.91
CA VAL A 30 -2.49 0.78 5.67
C VAL A 30 -2.76 -0.41 6.56
N LEU A 31 -3.90 -0.39 7.25
CA LEU A 31 -4.27 -1.38 8.25
C LEU A 31 -5.23 -2.42 7.67
N SER A 32 -5.19 -3.65 8.18
CA SER A 32 -6.11 -4.73 7.80
C SER A 32 -7.57 -4.39 8.09
N ASN A 33 -8.49 -5.29 7.72
CA ASN A 33 -9.82 -5.32 8.31
C ASN A 33 -9.75 -5.18 9.85
N ASN A 34 -10.65 -4.37 10.39
CA ASN A 34 -10.72 -4.01 11.81
C ASN A 34 -9.47 -3.30 12.36
N ASP A 35 -8.63 -2.73 11.50
CA ASP A 35 -7.48 -1.90 11.86
C ASP A 35 -6.45 -2.58 12.79
N SER A 36 -6.33 -3.90 12.67
CA SER A 36 -5.56 -4.70 13.63
C SER A 36 -4.07 -4.81 13.32
N CYS A 37 -3.68 -4.86 12.04
CA CYS A 37 -2.31 -5.11 11.59
C CYS A 37 -1.92 -4.21 10.43
N ALA A 38 -0.63 -3.83 10.33
CA ALA A 38 -0.09 -3.11 9.19
C ALA A 38 0.06 -4.03 7.96
N VAL A 39 -0.81 -3.89 6.94
CA VAL A 39 -0.84 -4.73 5.74
C VAL A 39 -0.17 -4.10 4.52
N ALA A 40 0.05 -2.78 4.53
CA ALA A 40 0.93 -2.11 3.60
C ALA A 40 1.68 -0.97 4.30
N ARG A 41 2.88 -0.65 3.80
CA ARG A 41 3.81 0.26 4.46
C ARG A 41 4.55 1.08 3.42
N SER A 42 4.61 2.39 3.66
CA SER A 42 5.49 3.31 2.93
C SER A 42 6.97 2.96 3.16
N GLU A 43 7.87 3.43 2.29
CA GLU A 43 9.32 3.27 2.53
C GLU A 43 9.75 3.97 3.82
N GLU A 44 9.15 5.12 4.12
CA GLU A 44 9.35 5.89 5.34
C GLU A 44 8.96 5.07 6.59
N ALA A 45 7.84 4.33 6.55
CA ALA A 45 7.45 3.44 7.64
C ALA A 45 8.34 2.18 7.73
N LYS A 46 8.84 1.66 6.61
CA LYS A 46 9.81 0.55 6.59
C LYS A 46 11.16 0.98 7.19
N ALA A 47 11.60 2.20 6.93
CA ALA A 47 12.81 2.78 7.51
C ALA A 47 12.71 2.92 9.04
N LEU A 48 11.50 3.06 9.57
CA LEU A 48 11.23 3.00 11.01
C LEU A 48 11.16 1.58 11.56
N HIS A 49 11.39 0.54 10.75
CA HIS A 49 11.30 -0.88 11.11
C HIS A 49 9.90 -1.42 11.38
N VAL A 50 8.83 -0.79 10.87
CA VAL A 50 7.49 -1.40 10.92
C VAL A 50 7.47 -2.64 10.02
N ARG A 51 7.14 -3.80 10.58
CA ARG A 51 7.12 -5.07 9.85
C ARG A 51 5.79 -5.32 9.15
N MET A 52 5.81 -6.20 8.15
CA MET A 52 4.58 -6.63 7.49
C MET A 52 3.72 -7.43 8.45
N GLY A 53 2.41 -7.16 8.49
CA GLY A 53 1.49 -7.83 9.38
C GLY A 53 1.71 -7.51 10.86
N GLU A 54 2.50 -6.47 11.18
CA GLU A 54 2.78 -6.12 12.56
C GLU A 54 1.48 -5.64 13.25
N PRO A 55 1.09 -6.26 14.39
CA PRO A 55 -0.11 -5.84 15.10
C PRO A 55 0.03 -4.41 15.62
N VAL A 56 -0.94 -3.57 15.32
CA VAL A 56 -0.94 -2.13 15.66
C VAL A 56 -0.76 -1.92 17.15
N PHE A 57 -1.32 -2.79 17.99
CA PHE A 57 -1.21 -2.68 19.44
C PHE A 57 0.25 -2.79 19.95
N LYS A 58 1.13 -3.48 19.22
CA LYS A 58 2.55 -3.64 19.59
C LYS A 58 3.41 -2.42 19.22
N ILE A 59 2.95 -1.60 18.27
CA ILE A 59 3.71 -0.47 17.72
C ILE A 59 3.06 0.90 18.02
N ARG A 60 2.10 0.98 18.95
CA ARG A 60 1.36 2.22 19.26
C ARG A 60 2.29 3.37 19.67
N ASP A 61 3.31 3.09 20.46
CA ASP A 61 4.24 4.12 20.93
C ASP A 61 5.14 4.63 19.80
N GLN A 62 5.56 3.72 18.91
CA GLN A 62 6.31 4.05 17.71
C GLN A 62 5.49 4.90 16.74
N ILE A 63 4.21 4.53 16.53
CA ILE A 63 3.26 5.30 15.72
C ILE A 63 3.17 6.74 16.22
N LYS A 64 2.95 6.92 17.54
CA LYS A 64 2.86 8.25 18.15
C LYS A 64 4.17 9.03 18.05
N ARG A 65 5.31 8.39 18.36
CA ARG A 65 6.63 9.02 18.39
C ARG A 65 7.05 9.58 17.02
N HIS A 66 6.77 8.84 15.96
CA HIS A 66 7.21 9.19 14.60
C HIS A 66 6.10 9.78 13.73
N GLY A 67 4.90 10.00 14.30
CA GLY A 67 3.76 10.55 13.55
C GLY A 67 3.31 9.67 12.39
N ILE A 68 3.36 8.34 12.54
CA ILE A 68 2.97 7.41 11.48
C ILE A 68 1.48 7.57 11.17
N GLN A 69 1.18 7.90 9.93
CA GLN A 69 -0.18 8.05 9.42
C GLN A 69 -0.83 6.68 9.25
N LEU A 70 -2.03 6.53 9.81
CA LEU A 70 -2.83 5.32 9.70
C LEU A 70 -3.93 5.52 8.65
N ARG A 71 -4.13 4.52 7.81
CA ARG A 71 -5.27 4.43 6.90
C ARG A 71 -5.93 3.06 7.07
N SER A 72 -7.23 3.04 7.34
CA SER A 72 -8.01 1.81 7.28
C SER A 72 -8.05 1.33 5.82
N SER A 73 -8.05 0.01 5.59
CA SER A 73 -8.09 -0.51 4.22
C SER A 73 -9.34 -0.06 3.46
N ASN A 74 -9.14 0.47 2.26
CA ASN A 74 -10.18 0.77 1.29
C ASN A 74 -10.10 -0.16 0.07
N TYR A 75 -10.61 -1.38 0.22
CA TYR A 75 -10.51 -2.41 -0.82
C TYR A 75 -11.25 -2.07 -2.12
N GLU A 76 -12.32 -1.27 -2.06
CA GLU A 76 -13.03 -0.81 -3.27
C GLU A 76 -12.13 0.08 -4.12
N LEU A 77 -11.47 1.05 -3.48
CA LEU A 77 -10.46 1.90 -4.13
C LEU A 77 -9.32 1.06 -4.71
N TYR A 78 -8.78 0.13 -3.93
CA TYR A 78 -7.63 -0.68 -4.34
C TYR A 78 -7.98 -1.58 -5.53
N ALA A 79 -9.17 -2.19 -5.52
CA ALA A 79 -9.65 -3.02 -6.62
C ALA A 79 -9.88 -2.20 -7.90
N ASP A 80 -10.45 -0.99 -7.80
CA ASP A 80 -10.64 -0.12 -8.96
C ASP A 80 -9.30 0.32 -9.57
N LEU A 81 -8.33 0.72 -8.75
CA LEU A 81 -6.99 1.08 -9.24
C LEU A 81 -6.26 -0.11 -9.86
N ASN A 82 -6.37 -1.31 -9.26
CA ASN A 82 -5.78 -2.52 -9.83
C ASN A 82 -6.37 -2.85 -11.20
N ARG A 83 -7.70 -2.69 -11.36
CA ARG A 83 -8.36 -2.88 -12.65
C ARG A 83 -7.87 -1.89 -13.70
N ARG A 84 -7.71 -0.61 -13.35
CA ARG A 84 -7.20 0.42 -14.27
C ARG A 84 -5.73 0.15 -14.66
N PHE A 85 -4.91 -0.27 -13.71
CA PHE A 85 -3.51 -0.68 -13.96
C PHE A 85 -3.44 -1.83 -14.97
N ASN A 86 -4.22 -2.90 -14.76
CA ASN A 86 -4.26 -4.05 -15.67
C ASN A 86 -4.84 -3.70 -17.06
N ALA A 87 -5.79 -2.77 -17.13
CA ALA A 87 -6.32 -2.29 -18.42
C ALA A 87 -5.22 -1.68 -19.30
N VAL A 88 -4.31 -0.89 -18.71
CA VAL A 88 -3.16 -0.32 -19.45
C VAL A 88 -2.19 -1.42 -19.91
N ILE A 89 -1.95 -2.43 -19.08
CA ILE A 89 -1.06 -3.56 -19.47
C ILE A 89 -1.65 -4.33 -20.66
N ALA A 90 -2.96 -4.56 -20.66
CA ALA A 90 -3.65 -5.28 -21.73
C ALA A 90 -3.59 -4.57 -23.10
N GLU A 91 -3.26 -3.27 -23.14
CA GLU A 91 -3.00 -2.55 -24.40
C GLU A 91 -1.65 -2.94 -25.04
N HIS A 92 -0.76 -3.62 -24.29
CA HIS A 92 0.61 -3.93 -24.70
C HIS A 92 0.90 -5.43 -24.88
N THR A 93 -0.06 -6.31 -24.55
CA THR A 93 0.09 -7.76 -24.68
C THR A 93 -1.28 -8.45 -24.80
N ASP A 94 -1.35 -9.49 -25.64
CA ASP A 94 -2.56 -10.28 -25.83
C ASP A 94 -2.85 -11.23 -24.64
N THR A 95 -1.90 -11.39 -23.72
CA THR A 95 -2.02 -12.29 -22.57
C THR A 95 -1.54 -11.60 -21.30
N VAL A 96 -2.40 -11.60 -20.28
CA VAL A 96 -2.16 -11.06 -18.94
C VAL A 96 -2.66 -12.09 -17.91
N GLU A 97 -1.87 -12.32 -16.87
CA GLU A 97 -2.24 -13.12 -15.69
C GLU A 97 -2.18 -12.21 -14.46
N VAL A 98 -3.22 -12.26 -13.61
CA VAL A 98 -3.38 -11.43 -12.40
C VAL A 98 -3.53 -12.33 -11.18
#